data_AF-A0A1X7SMN4-F1
#
_entry.id   AF-A0A1X7SMN4-F1
#
_cell.length_a   1.000
_cell.length_b   1.000
_cell.length_c   1.000
_cell.angle_alpha   90.00
_cell.angle_beta   90.00
_cell.angle_gamma   90.00
#
_symmetry.space_group_name_H-M   'P 1'
#
loop_
_entity.id
_entity.type
_entity.pdbx_description
1 polymer ?
#
loop_
_entity_poly.entity_id
_entity_poly.type
_entity_poly.pdbx_seq_one_letter_code
_entity_poly.pdbx_strand_id
1 'polypeptide(L)'
;MNNNRVQKFTHDGKYLSKFDEGQGSGPGQLYHPAGIAVDNAGLVYVSEYDNHRVSIFTSDGAFVHSFGEKGANEDQFQDPHVGVTFDKDGLLYICDTYNNRLVVY
;
A
#
# COMPACT_ATOMS: atom_id res chain seq x y z
N MET A 1 15.11 11.65 9.89
CA MET A 1 14.37 12.14 8.71
C MET A 1 13.40 11.05 8.31
N ASN A 2 12.10 11.32 8.28
CA ASN A 2 11.10 10.34 7.86
C ASN A 2 10.98 10.36 6.33
N ASN A 3 11.13 9.20 5.68
CA ASN A 3 10.95 9.04 4.23
C ASN A 3 9.87 7.99 3.88
N ASN A 4 9.10 7.54 4.87
CA ASN A 4 7.93 6.67 4.66
C ASN A 4 6.78 7.53 4.13
N ARG A 5 6.76 7.73 2.81
CA ARG A 5 5.79 8.61 2.12
C ARG A 5 5.50 8.11 0.72
N VAL A 6 4.35 8.49 0.20
CA VAL A 6 4.04 8.41 -1.23
C VAL A 6 4.25 9.79 -1.85
N GLN A 7 4.77 9.86 -3.07
CA GLN A 7 4.95 11.13 -3.79
C GLN A 7 4.22 11.05 -5.13
N LYS A 8 3.48 12.12 -5.44
CA LYS A 8 2.74 12.29 -6.69
C LYS A 8 3.49 13.26 -7.59
N PHE A 9 3.67 12.84 -8.84
CA PHE A 9 4.31 13.64 -9.88
C PHE A 9 3.40 13.70 -11.10
N THR A 10 3.59 14.72 -11.92
CA THR A 10 3.08 14.72 -13.30
C THR A 10 3.84 13.71 -14.16
N HIS A 11 3.30 13.41 -15.35
CA HIS A 11 3.94 12.50 -16.31
C HIS A 11 5.32 13.00 -16.80
N ASP A 12 5.56 14.32 -16.78
CA ASP A 12 6.85 14.96 -17.08
C ASP A 12 7.79 15.05 -15.86
N GLY A 13 7.40 14.46 -14.71
CA GLY A 13 8.25 14.34 -13.52
C GLY A 13 8.22 15.54 -12.57
N LYS A 14 7.30 16.49 -12.75
CA LYS A 14 7.12 17.62 -11.83
C LYS A 14 6.42 17.15 -10.56
N TYR A 15 7.01 17.44 -9.40
CA TYR A 15 6.41 17.15 -8.10
C TYR A 15 5.08 17.91 -7.92
N LEU A 16 4.04 17.20 -7.47
CA LEU A 16 2.72 17.76 -7.18
C LEU A 16 2.45 17.77 -5.68
N SER A 17 2.49 16.61 -5.05
CA SER A 17 2.16 16.43 -3.64
C SER A 17 2.80 15.16 -3.05
N LYS A 18 2.65 14.98 -1.74
CA LYS A 18 3.04 13.76 -1.04
C LYS A 18 1.96 13.36 -0.04
N PHE A 19 1.89 12.06 0.28
CA PHE A 19 1.05 11.53 1.35
C PHE A 19 1.98 11.19 2.51
N ASP A 20 1.81 11.88 3.64
CA ASP A 20 2.71 11.81 4.79
C ASP A 20 1.99 12.29 6.06
N GLU A 21 1.34 11.36 6.77
CA GLU A 21 0.80 11.58 8.12
C GLU A 21 1.84 11.19 9.21
N GLY A 22 3.09 10.97 8.82
CA GLY A 22 4.17 10.50 9.67
C GLY A 22 4.47 9.00 9.55
N GLN A 23 5.52 8.58 10.25
CA GLN A 23 5.93 7.19 10.34
C GLN A 23 5.26 6.51 11.52
N GLY A 24 4.72 5.33 11.29
CA GLY A 24 4.12 4.52 12.35
C GLY A 24 3.04 3.59 11.83
N SER A 25 2.27 3.03 12.76
CA SER A 25 1.18 2.09 12.50
C SER A 25 -0.21 2.71 12.64
N GLY A 26 -0.30 4.00 12.98
CA GLY A 26 -1.58 4.70 13.09
C GLY A 26 -2.30 4.87 11.74
N PRO A 27 -3.57 5.29 11.76
CA PRO A 27 -4.31 5.65 10.54
C PRO A 27 -3.55 6.69 9.70
N GLY A 28 -3.37 6.42 8.41
CA GLY A 28 -2.64 7.28 7.47
C GLY A 28 -1.12 7.31 7.63
N GLN A 29 -0.57 6.80 8.73
CA GLN A 29 0.87 6.65 8.92
C GLN A 29 1.38 5.48 8.10
N LEU A 30 2.57 5.63 7.53
CA LEU A 30 3.22 4.59 6.74
C LEU A 30 4.44 4.06 7.47
N TYR A 31 4.69 2.75 7.37
CA TYR A 31 5.94 2.18 7.85
C TYR A 31 6.55 1.19 6.84
N HIS A 32 7.66 1.62 6.24
CA HIS A 32 8.33 0.96 5.12
C HIS A 32 7.36 0.60 3.97
N PRO A 33 6.74 1.60 3.31
CA PRO A 33 5.93 1.34 2.13
C PRO A 33 6.80 0.73 1.01
N ALA A 34 6.33 -0.35 0.39
CA ALA A 34 7.12 -1.15 -0.54
C ALA A 34 6.51 -1.21 -1.96
N GLY A 35 5.20 -1.43 -2.05
CA GLY A 35 4.47 -1.51 -3.31
C GLY A 35 3.36 -0.47 -3.39
N ILE A 36 2.98 -0.08 -4.61
CA ILE A 36 1.88 0.84 -4.87
C ILE A 36 1.08 0.41 -6.11
N ALA A 37 -0.24 0.46 -6.01
CA ALA A 37 -1.15 0.31 -7.14
C ALA A 37 -2.28 1.34 -7.05
N VAL A 38 -2.92 1.61 -8.19
CA VAL A 38 -4.08 2.50 -8.28
C VAL A 38 -5.21 1.75 -8.95
N ASP A 39 -6.39 1.73 -8.33
CA ASP A 39 -7.57 1.09 -8.91
C ASP A 39 -8.26 1.98 -9.96
N ASN A 40 -9.30 1.46 -10.61
CA ASN A 40 -10.08 2.20 -11.61
C ASN A 40 -10.88 3.38 -11.02
N ALA A 41 -11.09 3.42 -9.70
CA ALA A 41 -11.73 4.52 -9.00
C ALA A 41 -10.73 5.62 -8.58
N GLY A 42 -9.43 5.38 -8.75
CA GLY A 42 -8.34 6.29 -8.36
C GLY A 42 -7.92 6.15 -6.89
N LEU A 43 -8.34 5.10 -6.18
CA LEU A 43 -7.81 4.78 -4.86
C LEU A 43 -6.39 4.22 -4.99
N VAL A 44 -5.54 4.63 -4.06
CA VAL A 44 -4.12 4.30 -4.02
C VAL A 44 -3.88 3.26 -2.93
N TYR A 45 -3.46 2.08 -3.32
CA TYR A 45 -3.16 0.95 -2.45
C TYR A 45 -1.65 0.89 -2.22
N VAL A 46 -1.22 0.88 -0.97
CA VAL A 46 0.19 0.90 -0.57
C VAL A 46 0.45 -0.28 0.34
N SER A 47 1.32 -1.22 -0.05
CA SER A 47 1.76 -2.28 0.87
C SER A 47 2.82 -1.75 1.82
N GLU A 48 2.69 -2.13 3.09
CA GLU A 48 3.59 -1.69 4.16
C GLU A 48 4.29 -2.91 4.75
N TYR A 49 5.61 -2.94 4.57
CA TYR A 49 6.46 -4.06 4.97
C TYR A 49 6.36 -4.32 6.48
N ASP A 50 6.65 -3.32 7.32
CA ASP A 50 6.72 -3.51 8.78
C ASP A 50 5.37 -3.43 9.48
N ASN A 51 4.35 -2.86 8.82
CA ASN A 51 2.98 -2.87 9.34
C ASN A 51 2.19 -4.11 8.92
N HIS A 52 2.74 -4.96 8.04
CA HIS A 52 2.08 -6.19 7.56
C HIS A 52 0.67 -5.95 7.01
N ARG A 53 0.47 -4.83 6.31
CA ARG A 53 -0.85 -4.39 5.86
C ARG A 53 -0.79 -3.72 4.50
N VAL A 54 -1.96 -3.52 3.91
CA VAL A 54 -2.15 -2.60 2.78
C VAL A 54 -2.97 -1.41 3.27
N SER A 55 -2.43 -0.21 3.11
CA SER A 55 -3.14 1.04 3.36
C SER A 55 -3.73 1.59 2.07
N ILE A 56 -4.95 2.10 2.17
CA ILE A 56 -5.71 2.65 1.04
C ILE A 56 -5.90 4.14 1.27
N PHE A 57 -5.55 4.91 0.26
CA PHE A 57 -5.69 6.36 0.22
C PHE A 57 -6.55 6.79 -0.95
N THR A 58 -7.17 7.95 -0.85
CA THR A 58 -7.75 8.64 -2.00
C THR A 58 -6.63 9.17 -2.91
N SER A 59 -6.98 9.54 -4.15
CA SER A 59 -6.01 10.09 -5.13
C SER A 59 -5.35 11.42 -4.71
N ASP A 60 -5.95 12.12 -3.75
CA ASP A 60 -5.46 13.34 -3.10
C ASP A 60 -4.70 13.07 -1.79
N GLY A 61 -4.68 11.82 -1.30
CA GLY A 61 -3.83 11.38 -0.20
C GLY A 61 -4.52 11.24 1.15
N ALA A 62 -5.85 11.36 1.22
CA ALA A 62 -6.58 11.11 2.45
C ALA A 62 -6.64 9.61 2.75
N PHE A 63 -6.33 9.21 3.98
CA PHE A 63 -6.45 7.82 4.40
C PHE A 63 -7.92 7.38 4.39
N VAL A 64 -8.19 6.25 3.75
CA VAL A 64 -9.53 5.64 3.70
C VAL A 64 -9.63 4.56 4.77
N HIS A 65 -8.77 3.53 4.68
CA HIS A 65 -8.66 2.44 5.64
C HIS A 65 -7.40 1.61 5.35
N SER A 66 -7.16 0.56 6.14
CA SER A 66 -6.14 -0.44 5.88
C SER A 66 -6.68 -1.82 6.22
N PHE A 67 -6.14 -2.86 5.59
CA PHE A 67 -6.43 -4.26 5.91
C PHE A 67 -5.15 -5.08 5.92
N GLY A 68 -5.17 -6.23 6.60
CA GLY A 68 -3.97 -7.00 6.88
C GLY A 68 -3.44 -6.78 8.29
N GLU A 69 -2.90 -7.86 8.84
CA GLU A 69 -2.08 -7.86 10.05
C GLU A 69 -1.03 -8.97 9.95
N LYS A 70 -0.06 -8.97 10.86
CA LYS A 70 0.99 -9.99 10.86
C LYS A 70 0.42 -11.40 11.07
N GLY A 71 0.70 -12.30 10.15
CA GLY A 71 0.41 -13.72 10.31
C GLY A 71 0.30 -14.47 8.99
N ALA A 72 -0.26 -15.67 9.04
CA ALA A 72 -0.36 -16.59 7.89
C ALA A 72 -1.79 -17.04 7.59
N ASN A 73 -2.77 -16.60 8.37
CA ASN A 73 -4.18 -16.93 8.14
C ASN A 73 -4.77 -16.12 6.98
N GLU A 74 -6.04 -16.33 6.69
CA GLU A 74 -6.80 -15.44 5.80
C GLU A 74 -6.72 -14.00 6.32
N ASP A 75 -6.60 -13.04 5.40
CA ASP A 75 -6.44 -11.61 5.70
C ASP A 75 -5.22 -11.22 6.55
N GLN A 76 -4.22 -12.09 6.66
CA GLN A 76 -2.95 -11.81 7.31
C GLN A 76 -1.79 -11.84 6.30
N PHE A 77 -0.77 -11.03 6.55
CA PHE A 77 0.43 -10.96 5.71
C PHE A 77 1.70 -11.13 6.53
N GLN A 78 2.74 -11.65 5.92
CA GLN A 78 4.08 -11.71 6.47
C GLN A 78 5.04 -11.02 5.51
N ASP A 79 5.29 -9.75 5.81
CA ASP A 79 6.14 -8.82 5.07
C ASP A 79 5.86 -8.81 3.55
N PRO A 80 4.79 -8.13 3.11
CA PRO A 80 4.48 -8.00 1.68
C PRO A 80 5.50 -7.07 0.98
N HIS A 81 6.70 -7.60 0.73
CA HIS A 81 7.90 -6.89 0.26
C HIS A 81 7.80 -6.34 -1.17
N VAL A 82 7.01 -6.95 -2.04
CA VAL A 82 7.34 -6.90 -3.48
C VAL A 82 6.30 -6.17 -4.32
N GLY A 83 5.02 -6.19 -3.96
CA GLY A 83 4.04 -5.42 -4.73
C GLY A 83 2.59 -5.80 -4.54
N VAL A 84 1.76 -4.82 -4.88
CA VAL A 84 0.32 -4.94 -5.06
C VAL A 84 0.02 -4.59 -6.53
N THR A 85 -0.92 -5.27 -7.17
CA THR A 85 -1.35 -4.93 -8.54
C THR A 85 -2.79 -5.33 -8.79
N PHE A 86 -3.42 -4.69 -9.78
CA PHE A 86 -4.78 -5.02 -10.20
C PHE A 86 -4.74 -5.72 -11.56
N ASP A 87 -5.64 -6.68 -11.77
CA ASP A 87 -5.94 -7.16 -13.12
C ASP A 87 -6.99 -6.26 -13.83
N LYS A 88 -7.36 -6.67 -15.05
CA LYS A 88 -8.35 -5.95 -15.87
C LYS A 88 -9.77 -6.01 -15.31
N ASP A 89 -10.07 -6.98 -14.45
CA ASP A 89 -11.39 -7.20 -13.86
C ASP A 89 -11.49 -6.53 -12.48
N GLY A 90 -10.39 -5.95 -11.98
CA GLY A 90 -10.32 -5.21 -10.72
C GLY A 90 -9.92 -6.06 -9.52
N LEU A 91 -9.44 -7.30 -9.74
CA LEU A 91 -8.94 -8.13 -8.65
C LEU A 91 -7.56 -7.64 -8.21
N LEU A 92 -7.36 -7.53 -6.90
CA LEU A 92 -6.11 -7.10 -6.29
C LEU A 92 -5.25 -8.31 -5.95
N TYR A 93 -4.05 -8.33 -6.49
CA TYR A 93 -3.04 -9.35 -6.25
C TYR A 93 -1.96 -8.82 -5.30
N ILE A 94 -1.65 -9.60 -4.26
CA ILE A 94 -0.66 -9.25 -3.24
C ILE A 94 0.34 -10.40 -3.08
N CYS A 95 1.62 -10.08 -3.26
CA CYS A 95 2.70 -11.03 -2.97
C CYS A 95 2.98 -11.07 -1.46
N ASP A 96 2.53 -12.13 -0.81
CA ASP A 96 2.72 -12.38 0.62
C ASP A 96 4.00 -13.20 0.83
N THR A 97 5.14 -12.51 0.69
CA THR A 97 6.46 -13.08 0.40
C THR A 97 6.88 -14.17 1.36
N TYR A 98 6.79 -13.97 2.68
CA TYR A 98 7.26 -14.99 3.62
C TYR A 98 6.25 -16.09 3.92
N ASN A 99 4.98 -15.90 3.54
CA ASN A 99 4.01 -16.99 3.52
C ASN A 99 4.08 -17.80 2.22
N ASN A 100 4.98 -17.45 1.29
CA ASN A 100 5.18 -18.12 0.00
C ASN A 100 3.88 -18.27 -0.81
N ARG A 101 3.02 -17.25 -0.76
CA ARG A 101 1.71 -17.27 -1.43
C ARG A 101 1.40 -15.97 -2.16
N LEU A 102 0.45 -16.08 -3.09
CA LEU A 102 -0.21 -14.96 -3.73
C LEU A 102 -1.62 -14.88 -3.13
N VAL A 103 -1.99 -13.72 -2.59
CA VAL A 103 -3.35 -13.46 -2.09
C VAL A 103 -4.10 -12.64 -3.13
N VAL A 104 -5.38 -12.96 -3.35
CA VAL A 104 -6.24 -12.29 -4.33
C VAL A 104 -7.49 -11.80 -3.63
N TYR A 105 -7.82 -10.51 -3.81
CA TYR A 105 -9.03 -9.84 -3.32
C TYR A 105 -9.91 -9.39 -4.48
#